data_AF-A0A2E9F3G7-F1
#
_entry.id   AF-A0A2E9F3G7-F1
#
_cell.length_a   1.000
_cell.length_b   1.000
_cell.length_c   1.000
_cell.angle_alpha   90.00
_cell.angle_beta   90.00
_cell.angle_gamma   90.00
#
_symmetry.space_group_name_H-M   'P 1'
#
loop_
_entity.id
_entity.type
_entity.pdbx_description
1 polymer ?
#
loop_
_entity_poly.entity_id
_entity_poly.type
_entity_poly.pdbx_seq_one_letter_code
_entity_poly.pdbx_strand_id
1 'polypeptide(L)'
;MERVGSSVLLVEGLQHGKAGALAELVHKYQRRIYRIAMQITRNHEDASDVTQETFLKVYESIYSLRRKAAFETWIYRIAVNKATNLVKRRDRRCESSLSVVCEHDAHFDFRRNSNLINVPHLHVEKQELQKTVTQAVNSLSLKHRTVVVLYEFEGLTHVEIASILGCLEGTVRSRLHYARKQLRERLKSYIDATSVDLR
;
A
#
# COMPACT_ATOMS: atom_id res chain seq x y z
N MET A 1 7.10 -19.62 -6.57
CA MET A 1 8.28 -19.67 -7.46
C MET A 1 8.10 -18.85 -8.74
N GLU A 2 6.93 -18.87 -9.40
CA GLU A 2 6.67 -18.09 -10.64
C GLU A 2 6.78 -16.55 -10.51
N ARG A 3 6.45 -15.98 -9.34
CA ARG A 3 6.50 -14.51 -9.13
C ARG A 3 7.90 -13.92 -9.30
N VAL A 4 8.95 -14.65 -8.92
CA VAL A 4 10.34 -14.15 -8.89
C VAL A 4 10.98 -14.25 -10.28
N GLY A 5 10.76 -15.35 -11.00
CA GLY A 5 11.37 -15.58 -12.32
C GLY A 5 10.98 -14.56 -13.37
N SER A 6 9.68 -14.21 -13.46
CA SER A 6 9.19 -13.23 -14.43
C SER A 6 9.76 -11.82 -14.18
N SER A 7 9.87 -11.39 -12.92
CA SER A 7 10.35 -10.04 -12.59
C SER A 7 11.84 -9.88 -12.86
N VAL A 8 12.64 -10.92 -12.57
CA VAL A 8 14.08 -10.92 -12.82
C VAL A 8 14.37 -10.74 -14.31
N LEU A 9 13.68 -11.47 -15.19
CA LEU A 9 13.86 -11.36 -16.64
C LEU A 9 13.50 -9.97 -17.17
N LEU A 10 12.48 -9.32 -16.61
CA LEU A 10 12.11 -7.96 -17.00
C LEU A 10 13.15 -6.92 -16.56
N VAL A 11 13.68 -7.07 -15.34
CA VAL A 11 14.78 -6.23 -14.84
C VAL A 11 16.01 -6.41 -15.71
N GLU A 12 16.34 -7.64 -16.09
CA GLU A 12 17.46 -7.93 -17.00
C GLU A 12 17.24 -7.30 -18.36
N GLY A 13 16.07 -7.51 -18.96
CA GLY A 13 15.72 -6.89 -20.24
C GLY A 13 15.87 -5.37 -20.17
N LEU A 14 15.36 -4.74 -19.10
CA LEU A 14 15.47 -3.30 -18.92
C LEU A 14 16.93 -2.84 -18.75
N GLN A 15 17.75 -3.57 -18.02
CA GLN A 15 19.20 -3.28 -17.89
C GLN A 15 19.97 -3.45 -19.21
N HIS A 16 19.48 -4.27 -20.14
CA HIS A 16 20.09 -4.44 -21.47
C HIS A 16 19.41 -3.59 -22.55
N GLY A 17 18.51 -2.65 -22.17
CA GLY A 17 17.84 -1.76 -23.13
C GLY A 17 16.79 -2.44 -24.00
N LYS A 18 16.27 -3.62 -23.61
CA LYS A 18 15.20 -4.31 -24.33
C LYS A 18 13.94 -3.43 -24.36
N ALA A 19 13.51 -3.07 -25.56
CA ALA A 19 12.27 -2.34 -25.79
C ALA A 19 11.09 -3.07 -25.13
N GLY A 20 10.21 -2.32 -24.46
CA GLY A 20 9.01 -2.86 -23.80
C GLY A 20 9.22 -3.42 -22.38
N ALA A 21 10.46 -3.71 -21.94
CA ALA A 21 10.70 -4.26 -20.60
C ALA A 21 10.20 -3.32 -19.47
N LEU A 22 10.38 -2.00 -19.65
CA LEU A 22 9.82 -1.01 -18.72
C LEU A 22 8.28 -1.02 -18.72
N ALA A 23 7.66 -1.09 -19.89
CA ALA A 23 6.20 -1.08 -20.02
C ALA A 23 5.59 -2.32 -19.34
N GLU A 24 6.21 -3.48 -19.46
CA GLU A 24 5.80 -4.70 -18.78
C GLU A 24 5.96 -4.60 -17.25
N LEU A 25 7.06 -3.99 -16.76
CA LEU A 25 7.24 -3.70 -15.34
C LEU A 25 6.17 -2.74 -14.82
N VAL A 26 5.89 -1.66 -15.55
CA VAL A 26 4.83 -0.71 -15.22
C VAL A 26 3.49 -1.43 -15.17
N HIS A 27 3.13 -2.19 -16.21
CA HIS A 27 1.88 -2.94 -16.26
C HIS A 27 1.71 -3.87 -15.05
N LYS A 28 2.78 -4.58 -14.68
CA LYS A 28 2.79 -5.55 -13.58
C LYS A 28 2.65 -4.88 -12.20
N TYR A 29 3.31 -3.76 -11.97
CA TYR A 29 3.45 -3.17 -10.63
C TYR A 29 2.59 -1.92 -10.40
N GLN A 30 2.15 -1.21 -11.43
CA GLN A 30 1.48 0.10 -11.31
C GLN A 30 0.31 0.10 -10.33
N ARG A 31 -0.54 -0.93 -10.41
CA ARG A 31 -1.72 -1.02 -9.56
C ARG A 31 -1.32 -1.20 -8.09
N ARG A 32 -0.29 -2.00 -7.82
CA ARG A 32 0.20 -2.23 -6.45
C ARG A 32 0.87 -0.99 -5.88
N ILE A 33 1.74 -0.34 -6.67
CA ILE A 33 2.40 0.90 -6.27
C ILE A 33 1.37 2.00 -5.99
N TYR A 34 0.39 2.17 -6.86
CA TYR A 34 -0.69 3.14 -6.66
C TYR A 34 -1.49 2.85 -5.39
N ARG A 35 -1.82 1.58 -5.12
CA ARG A 35 -2.51 1.19 -3.88
C ARG A 35 -1.72 1.54 -2.64
N ILE A 36 -0.44 1.19 -2.60
CA ILE A 36 0.45 1.52 -1.48
C ILE A 36 0.53 3.04 -1.30
N ALA A 37 0.69 3.78 -2.39
CA ALA A 37 0.74 5.24 -2.38
C ALA A 37 -0.57 5.85 -1.86
N MET A 38 -1.72 5.46 -2.41
CA MET A 38 -3.05 5.91 -1.97
C MET A 38 -3.29 5.69 -0.49
N GLN A 39 -2.92 4.51 0.02
CA GLN A 39 -3.08 4.19 1.43
C GLN A 39 -2.19 5.06 2.33
N ILE A 40 -1.04 5.50 1.83
CA ILE A 40 -0.15 6.37 2.60
C ILE A 40 -0.62 7.82 2.50
N THR A 41 -0.84 8.34 1.29
CA THR A 41 -1.10 9.76 1.00
C THR A 41 -2.53 10.21 1.29
N ARG A 42 -3.51 9.30 1.15
CA ARG A 42 -4.96 9.58 1.21
C ARG A 42 -5.40 10.67 0.23
N ASN A 43 -4.72 10.77 -0.91
CA ASN A 43 -5.03 11.73 -1.96
C ASN A 43 -4.69 11.08 -3.32
N HIS A 44 -5.63 11.17 -4.26
CA HIS A 44 -5.52 10.54 -5.59
C HIS A 44 -4.43 11.13 -6.46
N GLU A 45 -4.27 12.46 -6.43
CA GLU A 45 -3.22 13.19 -7.17
C GLU A 45 -1.86 12.82 -6.59
N ASP A 46 -1.68 12.96 -5.28
CA ASP A 46 -0.44 12.59 -4.58
C ASP A 46 -0.03 11.14 -4.85
N ALA A 47 -0.99 10.22 -4.87
CA ALA A 47 -0.71 8.81 -5.12
C ALA A 47 -0.35 8.53 -6.59
N SER A 48 -1.00 9.23 -7.53
CA SER A 48 -0.66 9.17 -8.94
C SER A 48 0.77 9.65 -9.17
N ASP A 49 1.13 10.79 -8.58
CA ASP A 49 2.45 11.40 -8.67
C ASP A 49 3.52 10.50 -8.05
N VAL A 50 3.29 10.00 -6.84
CA VAL A 50 4.18 9.04 -6.19
C VAL A 50 4.38 7.80 -7.06
N THR A 51 3.33 7.31 -7.72
CA THR A 51 3.41 6.15 -8.61
C THR A 51 4.28 6.44 -9.81
N GLN A 52 4.04 7.55 -10.50
CA GLN A 52 4.82 7.99 -11.65
C GLN A 52 6.29 8.20 -11.29
N GLU A 53 6.56 8.97 -10.23
CA GLU A 53 7.91 9.21 -9.75
C GLU A 53 8.63 7.92 -9.31
N THR A 54 7.89 6.93 -8.80
CA THR A 54 8.47 5.63 -8.47
C THR A 54 8.99 4.94 -9.72
N PHE A 55 8.22 4.90 -10.81
CA PHE A 55 8.67 4.27 -12.06
C PHE A 55 9.76 5.07 -12.78
N LEU A 56 9.73 6.41 -12.71
CA LEU A 56 10.84 7.23 -13.16
C LEU A 56 12.12 6.87 -12.40
N LYS A 57 12.04 6.73 -11.06
CA LYS A 57 13.20 6.34 -10.26
C LYS A 57 13.69 4.93 -10.58
N VAL A 58 12.77 4.01 -10.85
CA VAL A 58 13.11 2.66 -11.33
C VAL A 58 13.91 2.77 -12.62
N TYR A 59 13.42 3.50 -13.62
CA TYR A 59 14.10 3.67 -14.91
C TYR A 59 15.52 4.26 -14.74
N GLU A 60 15.66 5.33 -13.97
CA GLU A 60 16.96 5.98 -13.71
C GLU A 60 17.97 5.07 -13.00
N SER A 61 17.49 4.23 -12.08
CA SER A 61 18.35 3.55 -11.11
C SER A 61 18.42 2.04 -11.33
N ILE A 62 17.76 1.50 -12.34
CA ILE A 62 17.69 0.04 -12.58
C ILE A 62 19.07 -0.59 -12.77
N TYR A 63 20.01 0.13 -13.40
CA TYR A 63 21.39 -0.32 -13.62
C TYR A 63 22.17 -0.51 -12.31
N SER A 64 21.78 0.17 -11.24
CA SER A 64 22.41 0.01 -9.92
C SER A 64 21.91 -1.24 -9.16
N LEU A 65 20.81 -1.85 -9.60
CA LEU A 65 20.19 -2.97 -8.92
C LEU A 65 20.95 -4.27 -9.18
N ARG A 66 21.87 -4.62 -8.26
CA ARG A 66 22.68 -5.85 -8.35
C ARG A 66 21.87 -7.13 -8.12
N ARG A 67 20.96 -7.12 -7.14
CA ARG A 67 20.12 -8.28 -6.79
C ARG A 67 18.75 -8.16 -7.43
N LYS A 68 18.62 -8.65 -8.66
CA LYS A 68 17.39 -8.61 -9.47
C LYS A 68 16.20 -9.27 -8.78
N ALA A 69 16.42 -10.36 -8.05
CA ALA A 69 15.38 -11.05 -7.28
C ALA A 69 14.77 -10.18 -6.15
N ALA A 70 15.47 -9.13 -5.72
CA ALA A 70 14.99 -8.19 -4.70
C ALA A 70 14.22 -7.00 -5.31
N PHE A 71 13.95 -6.99 -6.62
CA PHE A 71 13.31 -5.86 -7.30
C PHE A 71 11.97 -5.47 -6.67
N GLU A 72 11.13 -6.45 -6.32
CA GLU A 72 9.80 -6.19 -5.76
C GLU A 72 9.90 -5.44 -4.41
N THR A 73 10.76 -5.92 -3.50
CA THR A 73 11.03 -5.22 -2.23
C THR A 73 11.65 -3.84 -2.47
N TRP A 74 12.51 -3.71 -3.47
CA TRP A 74 13.18 -2.46 -3.80
C TRP A 74 12.21 -1.39 -4.35
N ILE A 75 11.33 -1.73 -5.29
CA ILE A 75 10.33 -0.79 -5.82
C ILE A 75 9.32 -0.38 -4.75
N TYR A 76 8.89 -1.31 -3.88
CA TYR A 76 8.04 -0.96 -2.75
C TYR A 76 8.73 -0.02 -1.76
N ARG A 77 10.03 -0.20 -1.51
CA ARG A 77 10.81 0.73 -0.69
C ARG A 77 10.86 2.13 -1.28
N ILE A 78 11.03 2.26 -2.60
CA ILE A 78 10.98 3.57 -3.27
C ILE A 78 9.60 4.22 -3.07
N ALA A 79 8.52 3.50 -3.37
CA ALA A 79 7.16 4.00 -3.26
C ALA A 79 6.80 4.43 -1.83
N VAL A 80 7.06 3.57 -0.84
CA VAL A 80 6.75 3.84 0.56
C VAL A 80 7.53 5.05 1.07
N ASN A 81 8.81 5.18 0.71
CA ASN A 81 9.62 6.32 1.12
C ASN A 81 9.12 7.62 0.49
N LYS A 82 8.81 7.63 -0.81
CA LYS A 82 8.25 8.79 -1.50
C LYS A 82 6.93 9.24 -0.87
N ALA A 83 5.98 8.31 -0.72
CA ALA A 83 4.68 8.58 -0.12
C ALA A 83 4.80 9.09 1.33
N THR A 84 5.62 8.42 2.16
CA THR A 84 5.81 8.80 3.57
C THR A 84 6.47 10.17 3.70
N ASN A 85 7.46 10.48 2.84
CA ASN A 85 8.12 11.78 2.85
C ASN A 85 7.19 12.90 2.40
N LEU A 86 6.33 12.64 1.41
CA LEU A 86 5.33 13.60 0.95
C LEU A 86 4.34 13.94 2.08
N VAL A 87 3.79 12.93 2.75
CA VAL A 87 2.88 13.14 3.91
C VAL A 87 3.58 13.93 5.01
N LYS A 88 4.80 13.55 5.40
CA LYS A 88 5.55 14.28 6.45
C LYS A 88 5.84 15.75 6.08
N ARG A 89 6.14 16.03 4.80
CA ARG A 89 6.36 17.40 4.32
C ARG A 89 5.08 18.22 4.36
N ARG A 90 3.95 17.60 4.00
CA ARG A 90 2.62 18.21 4.08
C ARG A 90 2.25 18.54 5.53
N ASP A 91 2.40 17.57 6.44
CA ASP A 91 2.06 17.75 7.85
C ASP A 91 2.87 18.93 8.47
N ARG A 92 4.18 19.00 8.21
CA ARG A 92 5.03 20.13 8.64
C ARG A 92 4.60 21.48 8.07
N ARG A 93 4.09 21.52 6.83
CA ARG A 93 3.60 22.75 6.19
C ARG A 93 2.27 23.21 6.79
N CYS A 94 1.38 22.26 7.12
CA CYS A 94 0.13 22.59 7.83
C CYS A 94 0.44 23.06 9.27
N GLU A 95 1.44 22.50 9.96
CA GLU A 95 1.90 22.98 11.28
C GLU A 95 2.45 24.42 11.24
N SER A 96 3.18 24.81 10.18
CA SER A 96 3.70 26.18 10.05
C SER A 96 2.64 27.20 9.61
N SER A 97 1.53 26.72 9.04
CA SER A 97 0.44 27.55 8.51
C SER A 97 -0.75 27.42 9.45
N LEU A 98 -0.78 28.25 10.51
CA LEU A 98 -1.74 28.27 11.63
C LEU A 98 -3.25 28.35 11.28
N SER A 99 -3.66 28.16 10.01
CA SER A 99 -5.01 28.40 9.53
C SER A 99 -5.60 27.37 8.55
N VAL A 100 -4.90 26.28 8.20
CA VAL A 100 -5.44 25.30 7.23
C VAL A 100 -5.69 23.94 7.88
N VAL A 101 -6.94 23.63 8.16
CA VAL A 101 -7.40 22.26 8.40
C VAL A 101 -7.25 21.50 7.09
N CYS A 102 -6.14 20.79 6.96
CA CYS A 102 -5.81 19.96 5.79
C CYS A 102 -6.64 18.65 5.83
N GLU A 103 -7.97 18.72 5.85
CA GLU A 103 -8.82 17.53 5.73
C GLU A 103 -8.78 17.02 4.28
N HIS A 104 -8.07 15.92 4.07
CA HIS A 104 -8.11 15.17 2.83
C HIS A 104 -8.54 13.74 3.15
N ASP A 105 -9.82 13.48 2.95
CA ASP A 105 -10.39 12.14 3.05
C ASP A 105 -10.71 11.61 1.65
N ALA A 106 -9.67 11.18 0.92
CA ALA A 106 -9.91 10.33 -0.25
C ALA A 106 -10.24 8.92 0.21
N HIS A 107 -11.45 8.45 -0.08
CA HIS A 107 -11.85 7.07 0.14
C HIS A 107 -11.19 6.17 -0.92
N PHE A 108 -10.16 5.41 -0.53
CA PHE A 108 -9.58 4.38 -1.40
C PHE A 108 -10.36 3.07 -1.27
N ASP A 109 -10.93 2.60 -2.39
CA ASP A 109 -11.80 1.44 -2.42
C ASP A 109 -11.00 0.13 -2.63
N PHE A 110 -11.02 -0.78 -1.66
CA PHE A 110 -10.19 -2.01 -1.65
C PHE A 110 -10.55 -3.05 -2.74
N ARG A 111 -11.65 -2.86 -3.47
CA ARG A 111 -12.29 -3.89 -4.30
C ARG A 111 -11.56 -4.35 -5.55
N ARG A 112 -10.52 -3.68 -6.04
CA ARG A 112 -9.98 -3.98 -7.38
C ARG A 112 -9.29 -5.35 -7.55
N ASN A 113 -9.41 -6.28 -6.60
CA ASN A 113 -8.87 -7.64 -6.68
C ASN A 113 -9.67 -8.76 -5.97
N SER A 114 -10.90 -8.56 -5.47
CA SER A 114 -11.72 -9.69 -4.98
C SER A 114 -12.88 -9.99 -5.93
N ASN A 115 -12.71 -11.00 -6.77
CA ASN A 115 -13.77 -11.61 -7.59
C ASN A 115 -14.76 -12.38 -6.70
N LEU A 116 -15.47 -11.68 -5.82
CA LEU A 116 -16.48 -12.28 -4.97
C LEU A 116 -17.85 -11.71 -5.30
N ILE A 117 -18.55 -12.50 -6.14
CA ILE A 117 -19.99 -12.75 -6.24
C ILE A 117 -20.87 -11.51 -6.48
N ASN A 118 -21.54 -11.51 -7.63
CA ASN A 118 -22.34 -10.43 -8.18
C ASN A 118 -23.81 -10.61 -7.78
N VAL A 119 -24.19 -10.14 -6.59
CA VAL A 119 -25.59 -10.12 -6.12
C VAL A 119 -25.90 -8.72 -5.54
N PRO A 120 -26.99 -8.04 -5.94
CA PRO A 120 -27.24 -6.63 -5.60
C PRO A 120 -27.43 -6.32 -4.10
N HIS A 121 -28.14 -7.17 -3.34
CA HIS A 121 -28.37 -6.95 -1.91
C HIS A 121 -27.10 -7.20 -1.07
N LEU A 122 -26.37 -8.28 -1.37
CA LEU A 122 -25.03 -8.53 -0.80
C LEU A 122 -24.03 -7.43 -1.19
N HIS A 123 -24.28 -6.66 -2.24
CA HIS A 123 -23.41 -5.57 -2.66
C HIS A 123 -23.48 -4.36 -1.72
N VAL A 124 -24.68 -4.03 -1.23
CA VAL A 124 -24.90 -2.85 -0.37
C VAL A 124 -24.31 -3.08 1.02
N GLU A 125 -24.60 -4.21 1.65
CA GLU A 125 -23.99 -4.59 2.94
C GLU A 125 -22.47 -4.69 2.85
N LYS A 126 -21.96 -5.24 1.74
CA LYS A 126 -20.52 -5.34 1.48
C LYS A 126 -19.89 -3.97 1.24
N GLN A 127 -20.59 -3.01 0.64
CA GLN A 127 -20.11 -1.64 0.46
C GLN A 127 -20.03 -0.89 1.79
N GLU A 128 -21.05 -1.03 2.65
CA GLU A 128 -21.04 -0.41 3.98
C GLU A 128 -19.95 -1.01 4.89
N LEU A 129 -19.78 -2.34 4.85
CA LEU A 129 -18.66 -2.99 5.53
C LEU A 129 -17.31 -2.51 4.99
N GLN A 130 -17.16 -2.34 3.67
CA GLN A 130 -15.93 -1.85 3.06
C GLN A 130 -15.60 -0.42 3.44
N LYS A 131 -16.58 0.48 3.41
CA LYS A 131 -16.41 1.87 3.88
C LYS A 131 -15.94 1.88 5.32
N THR A 132 -16.59 1.08 6.18
CA THR A 132 -16.23 0.96 7.59
C THR A 132 -14.79 0.45 7.77
N VAL A 133 -14.41 -0.63 7.07
CA VAL A 133 -13.03 -1.16 7.11
C VAL A 133 -12.03 -0.12 6.63
N THR A 134 -12.36 0.61 5.56
CA THR A 134 -11.50 1.66 5.00
C THR A 134 -11.31 2.81 5.98
N GLN A 135 -12.39 3.28 6.62
CA GLN A 135 -12.32 4.30 7.65
C GLN A 135 -11.52 3.82 8.86
N ALA A 136 -11.71 2.57 9.29
CA ALA A 136 -10.95 1.98 10.38
C ALA A 136 -9.44 1.91 10.05
N VAL A 137 -9.07 1.49 8.84
CA VAL A 137 -7.65 1.49 8.41
C VAL A 137 -7.11 2.92 8.27
N ASN A 138 -7.88 3.85 7.72
CA ASN A 138 -7.47 5.26 7.57
C ASN A 138 -7.22 5.95 8.90
N SER A 139 -7.93 5.53 9.96
CA SER A 139 -7.76 6.06 11.31
C SER A 139 -6.48 5.62 12.03
N LEU A 140 -5.79 4.59 11.52
CA LEU A 140 -4.52 4.16 12.08
C LEU A 140 -3.46 5.23 11.84
N SER A 141 -2.50 5.32 12.78
CA SER A 141 -1.29 6.10 12.55
C SER A 141 -0.59 5.65 11.26
N LEU A 142 0.09 6.55 10.57
CA LEU A 142 0.80 6.25 9.33
C LEU A 142 1.69 5.00 9.46
N LYS A 143 2.42 4.86 10.57
CA LYS A 143 3.29 3.70 10.83
C LYS A 143 2.52 2.38 10.94
N HIS A 144 1.34 2.39 11.57
CA HIS A 144 0.48 1.22 11.72
C HIS A 144 -0.23 0.86 10.42
N ARG A 145 -0.78 1.87 9.73
CA ARG A 145 -1.43 1.71 8.43
C ARG A 145 -0.48 1.12 7.40
N THR A 146 0.73 1.65 7.27
CA THR A 146 1.71 1.16 6.30
C THR A 146 2.06 -0.31 6.52
N VAL A 147 2.25 -0.78 7.77
CA VAL A 147 2.54 -2.21 8.00
C VAL A 147 1.35 -3.10 7.69
N VAL A 148 0.13 -2.66 7.99
CA VAL A 148 -1.10 -3.41 7.66
C VAL A 148 -1.26 -3.55 6.15
N VAL A 149 -1.04 -2.46 5.40
CA VAL A 149 -1.12 -2.46 3.93
C VAL A 149 -0.11 -3.44 3.32
N LEU A 150 1.15 -3.33 3.73
CA LEU A 150 2.20 -4.20 3.20
C LEU A 150 2.01 -5.68 3.58
N TYR A 151 1.49 -5.96 4.78
CA TYR A 151 1.29 -7.34 5.24
C TYR A 151 0.00 -7.95 4.70
N GLU A 152 -1.16 -7.35 4.99
CA GLU A 152 -2.47 -7.97 4.70
C GLU A 152 -2.86 -7.85 3.22
N PHE A 153 -2.44 -6.79 2.52
CA PHE A 153 -2.88 -6.53 1.15
C PHE A 153 -1.84 -6.90 0.08
N GLU A 154 -0.55 -6.71 0.38
CA GLU A 154 0.53 -7.11 -0.53
C GLU A 154 1.11 -8.49 -0.19
N GLY A 155 0.78 -9.06 0.98
CA GLY A 155 1.17 -10.41 1.37
C GLY A 155 2.67 -10.53 1.70
N LEU A 156 3.32 -9.44 2.10
CA LEU A 156 4.75 -9.42 2.39
C LEU A 156 5.05 -10.02 3.76
N THR A 157 6.18 -10.68 3.86
CA THR A 157 6.69 -11.20 5.13
C THR A 157 7.17 -10.07 6.05
N HIS A 158 7.22 -10.33 7.35
CA HIS A 158 7.74 -9.37 8.31
C HIS A 158 9.17 -8.90 7.98
N VAL A 159 10.01 -9.81 7.47
CA VAL A 159 11.40 -9.52 7.06
C VAL A 159 11.45 -8.56 5.87
N GLU A 160 10.63 -8.79 4.84
CA GLU A 160 10.54 -7.92 3.68
C GLU A 160 10.04 -6.53 4.06
N ILE A 161 9.00 -6.46 4.91
CA ILE A 161 8.47 -5.18 5.41
C ILE A 161 9.52 -4.44 6.24
N ALA A 162 10.27 -5.13 7.09
CA ALA A 162 11.38 -4.53 7.83
C ALA A 162 12.44 -3.93 6.90
N SER A 163 12.79 -4.65 5.81
CA SER A 163 13.72 -4.15 4.79
C SER A 163 13.19 -2.92 4.05
N ILE A 164 11.90 -2.90 3.70
CA ILE A 164 11.22 -1.76 3.06
C ILE A 164 11.23 -0.54 3.99
N LEU A 165 10.86 -0.74 5.25
CA LEU A 165 10.71 0.35 6.22
C LEU A 165 12.01 0.77 6.91
N GLY A 166 13.11 0.03 6.71
CA GLY A 166 14.40 0.29 7.38
C GLY A 166 14.32 0.15 8.89
N CYS A 167 13.62 -0.87 9.40
CA CYS A 167 13.44 -1.12 10.84
C CYS A 167 13.62 -2.60 11.19
N LEU A 168 13.64 -2.92 12.49
CA LEU A 168 13.75 -4.31 12.96
C LEU A 168 12.46 -5.09 12.68
N GLU A 169 12.59 -6.38 12.40
CA GLU A 169 11.43 -7.27 12.18
C GLU A 169 10.48 -7.28 13.39
N GLY A 170 11.04 -7.25 14.61
CA GLY A 170 10.25 -7.13 15.85
C GLY A 170 9.41 -5.84 15.91
N THR A 171 9.88 -4.74 15.31
CA THR A 171 9.11 -3.49 15.18
C THR A 171 7.93 -3.66 14.23
N VAL A 172 8.06 -4.46 13.17
CA VAL A 172 6.95 -4.76 12.27
C VAL A 172 5.88 -5.58 12.99
N ARG A 173 6.30 -6.65 13.70
CA ARG A 173 5.40 -7.50 14.49
C ARG A 173 4.60 -6.70 15.52
N SER A 174 5.28 -5.84 16.29
CA SER A 174 4.60 -5.03 17.31
C SER A 174 3.63 -4.03 16.69
N ARG A 175 4.02 -3.33 15.60
CA ARG A 175 3.11 -2.43 14.88
C ARG A 175 1.88 -3.15 14.33
N LEU A 176 2.04 -4.35 13.77
CA LEU A 176 0.91 -5.15 13.29
C LEU A 176 -0.01 -5.58 14.43
N HIS A 177 0.56 -6.03 15.55
CA HIS A 177 -0.22 -6.40 16.74
C HIS A 177 -1.10 -5.22 17.22
N TYR A 178 -0.50 -4.04 17.42
CA TYR A 178 -1.25 -2.86 17.87
C TYR A 178 -2.23 -2.34 16.83
N ALA A 179 -1.89 -2.41 15.54
CA ALA A 179 -2.80 -2.05 14.47
C ALA A 179 -4.04 -2.96 14.46
N ARG A 180 -3.85 -4.29 14.54
CA ARG A 180 -4.95 -5.27 14.61
C ARG A 180 -5.82 -5.06 15.85
N LYS A 181 -5.23 -4.73 17.00
CA LYS A 181 -5.99 -4.40 18.21
C LYS A 181 -6.90 -3.20 18.00
N GLN A 182 -6.37 -2.09 17.45
CA GLN A 182 -7.14 -0.88 17.15
C GLN A 182 -8.24 -1.14 16.11
N LEU A 183 -7.94 -1.92 15.07
CA LEU A 183 -8.94 -2.29 14.06
C LEU A 183 -10.06 -3.14 14.67
N ARG A 184 -9.73 -4.11 15.54
CA ARG A 184 -10.72 -4.95 16.21
C ARG A 184 -11.65 -4.12 17.10
N GLU A 185 -11.10 -3.16 17.85
CA GLU A 185 -11.91 -2.26 18.70
C GLU A 185 -12.87 -1.41 17.85
N ARG A 186 -12.41 -0.88 16.71
CA ARG A 186 -13.21 -0.06 15.80
C ARG A 186 -14.25 -0.83 15.00
N LEU A 187 -13.98 -2.11 14.73
CA LEU A 187 -14.87 -2.98 13.96
C LEU A 187 -15.72 -3.90 14.86
N LYS A 188 -15.64 -3.73 16.18
CA LYS A 188 -16.29 -4.61 17.16
C LYS A 188 -17.81 -4.72 16.94
N SER A 189 -18.49 -3.60 16.73
CA SER A 189 -19.94 -3.58 16.49
C SER A 189 -20.37 -4.40 15.27
N TYR A 190 -19.52 -4.49 14.24
CA TYR A 190 -19.78 -5.29 13.05
C TYR A 190 -19.46 -6.78 13.26
N ILE A 191 -18.39 -7.08 13.99
CA ILE A 191 -18.03 -8.48 14.33
C ILE A 191 -19.12 -9.10 15.21
N ASP A 192 -19.60 -8.34 16.19
CA ASP A 192 -20.65 -8.79 17.11
C ASP A 192 -21.99 -8.93 16.37
N ALA A 193 -22.37 -8.00 15.47
CA ALA A 193 -23.57 -8.11 14.64
C ALA A 193 -23.56 -9.32 13.69
N THR A 194 -22.43 -9.59 13.02
CA THR A 194 -22.29 -10.74 12.10
C THR A 194 -22.37 -12.08 12.84
N SER A 195 -22.01 -12.11 14.13
CA SER A 195 -22.09 -13.32 14.95
C SER A 195 -23.52 -13.68 15.40
N VAL A 196 -24.45 -12.72 15.30
CA VAL A 196 -25.87 -12.89 15.65
C VAL A 196 -26.67 -13.42 14.47
N ASP A 197 -26.35 -13.02 13.23
CA ASP A 197 -27.06 -13.47 12.01
C ASP A 197 -26.70 -14.89 11.53
N LEU A 198 -25.74 -15.56 12.19
CA LEU A 198 -25.35 -16.95 11.91
C LEU A 198 -25.93 -17.98 12.89
N ARG A 199 -26.94 -17.59 13.69
CA ARG A 199 -27.72 -18.47 14.58
C ARG A 199 -29.18 -18.51 14.16
#